data_AF-A0A5N5HC64-F1
#
_entry.id   AF-A0A5N5HC64-F1
#
_cell.length_a   1.000
_cell.length_b   1.000
_cell.length_c   1.000
_cell.angle_alpha   90.00
_cell.angle_beta   90.00
_cell.angle_gamma   90.00
#
_symmetry.space_group_name_H-M   'P 1'
#
loop_
_entity.id
_entity.type
_entity.pdbx_description
1 polymer ?
#
loop_
_entity_poly.entity_id
_entity_poly.type
_entity_poly.pdbx_seq_one_letter_code
_entity_poly.pdbx_strand_id
1 'polypeptide(L)'
;MGGAVATLFTLWLLQTLDLSKSKRPLCITFGSPLIGDEQLRQYVLQVSTWSSCFLNVASINDPVPKVFLTASQASGYKPFGTFLLCSASGGSCFEDPDAILQLLVETSSQSAQIQGPNLGFQYFDYGQILNDLKIKAFSRDVFELVEEDRIPLKAGIKTRLAAIFGVLSSQSLQQQQPNIKFDSLMKKMVNHERKVAIQKTKVYSSFLKLNQNQKYMANMEWYKKESKDMGIGYYDRYRNQRYASDICAEEYKQKLMNYWEDTVAEVESKPQKEQAAMRIHFLSAGTNYRRMIEPLHIAEYYKEGGKDYKKERPRHFVLLEQWFNEEEEKEEEKKEREEREDPQLCSANKSNSKAKNVAPSLNDDSCFWEHVEEALIWCDEEASNPYVKPMTKFELYVLNMLYNFAVTPDIFLKQSSFMQWWNKYKEIVGSSYSSTFSDVMNRGTYRKYADGVSVLTDL
;
A
#
# COMPACT_ATOMS: atom_id res chain seq x y z
N MET A 1 -23.37 30.98 -5.41
CA MET A 1 -24.00 30.22 -4.31
C MET A 1 -24.41 28.80 -4.71
N GLY A 2 -25.18 28.58 -5.80
CA GLY A 2 -25.58 27.22 -6.22
C GLY A 2 -24.40 26.26 -6.45
N GLY A 3 -23.31 26.73 -7.07
CA GLY A 3 -22.08 25.94 -7.21
C GLY A 3 -21.49 25.48 -5.88
N ALA A 4 -21.56 26.31 -4.83
CA ALA A 4 -21.05 25.94 -3.53
C ALA A 4 -21.87 24.84 -2.85
N VAL A 5 -23.20 24.92 -3.00
CA VAL A 5 -24.11 23.86 -2.54
C VAL A 5 -23.86 22.56 -3.31
N ALA A 6 -23.65 22.63 -4.63
CA ALA A 6 -23.34 21.46 -5.45
C ALA A 6 -22.04 20.77 -5.02
N THR A 7 -20.99 21.55 -4.73
CA THR A 7 -19.71 21.01 -4.22
C THR A 7 -19.88 20.31 -2.87
N LEU A 8 -20.57 20.95 -1.92
CA LEU A 8 -20.83 20.35 -0.60
C LEU A 8 -21.72 19.10 -0.69
N PHE A 9 -22.74 19.12 -1.54
CA PHE A 9 -23.60 17.97 -1.79
C PHE A 9 -22.82 16.80 -2.40
N THR A 10 -21.89 17.09 -3.31
CA THR A 10 -21.02 16.07 -3.91
C THR A 10 -20.07 15.47 -2.88
N LEU A 11 -19.49 16.27 -1.98
CA LEU A 11 -18.68 15.76 -0.86
C LEU A 11 -19.50 14.82 0.03
N TRP A 12 -20.75 15.18 0.34
CA TRP A 12 -21.65 14.32 1.10
C TRP A 12 -21.94 13.00 0.37
N LEU A 13 -22.16 13.02 -0.94
CA LEU A 13 -22.32 11.81 -1.75
C LEU A 13 -21.04 10.94 -1.74
N LEU A 14 -19.87 11.54 -1.90
CA LEU A 14 -18.59 10.81 -1.89
C LEU A 14 -18.30 10.14 -0.53
N GLN A 15 -18.81 10.72 0.56
CA GLN A 15 -18.69 10.15 1.90
C GLN A 15 -19.68 9.01 2.16
N THR A 16 -20.86 9.04 1.51
CA THR A 16 -21.96 8.11 1.79
C THR A 16 -22.05 6.95 0.79
N LEU A 17 -21.58 7.14 -0.43
CA LEU A 17 -21.66 6.13 -1.49
C LEU A 17 -20.52 5.12 -1.42
N ASP A 18 -20.86 3.85 -1.64
CA ASP A 18 -19.89 2.79 -1.92
C ASP A 18 -19.35 2.95 -3.35
N LEU A 19 -18.22 3.63 -3.48
CA LEU A 19 -17.53 3.89 -4.76
C LEU A 19 -16.97 2.62 -5.41
N SER A 20 -16.99 1.46 -4.74
CA SER A 20 -16.63 0.17 -5.36
C SER A 20 -17.75 -0.38 -6.26
N LYS A 21 -19.00 0.05 -6.04
CA LYS A 21 -20.20 -0.44 -6.74
C LYS A 21 -20.85 0.61 -7.63
N SER A 22 -20.53 1.90 -7.44
CA SER A 22 -21.20 3.01 -8.11
C SER A 22 -20.24 3.87 -8.92
N LYS A 23 -20.74 4.47 -10.02
CA LYS A 23 -19.96 5.46 -10.79
C LYS A 23 -19.73 6.71 -9.94
N ARG A 24 -18.55 7.31 -10.06
CA ARG A 24 -18.19 8.55 -9.37
C ARG A 24 -19.06 9.72 -9.86
N PRO A 25 -19.57 10.58 -8.96
CA PRO A 25 -20.25 11.80 -9.36
C PRO A 25 -19.23 12.79 -9.97
N LEU A 26 -19.71 13.65 -10.87
CA LEU A 26 -18.94 14.78 -11.39
C LEU A 26 -19.70 16.07 -11.08
N CYS A 27 -19.08 16.93 -10.26
CA CYS A 27 -19.58 18.24 -9.91
C CYS A 27 -18.96 19.29 -10.83
N ILE A 28 -19.79 19.94 -11.65
CA ILE A 28 -19.37 21.05 -12.49
C ILE A 28 -19.95 22.34 -11.93
N THR A 29 -19.10 23.31 -11.59
CA THR A 29 -19.52 24.61 -11.05
C THR A 29 -19.11 25.75 -11.98
N PHE A 30 -19.89 26.83 -11.99
CA PHE A 30 -19.60 28.05 -12.75
C PHE A 30 -19.58 29.23 -11.80
N GLY A 31 -18.47 29.98 -11.76
CA GLY A 31 -18.35 31.21 -10.96
C GLY A 31 -18.58 30.98 -9.47
N SER A 32 -18.23 29.78 -8.97
CA SER A 32 -18.45 29.45 -7.56
C SER A 32 -17.37 30.12 -6.69
N PRO A 33 -17.74 30.68 -5.51
CA PRO A 33 -16.75 31.05 -4.52
C PRO A 33 -15.96 29.82 -4.05
N LEU A 34 -14.73 30.04 -3.56
CA LEU A 34 -13.96 29.00 -2.87
C LEU A 34 -14.67 28.54 -1.60
N ILE A 35 -14.47 27.26 -1.25
CA ILE A 35 -15.16 26.61 -0.14
C ILE A 35 -14.14 25.81 0.66
N GLY A 36 -14.28 25.85 1.97
CA GLY A 36 -13.44 25.09 2.88
C GLY A 36 -12.02 25.60 2.98
N ASP A 37 -11.34 25.13 4.01
CA ASP A 37 -10.04 25.60 4.43
C ASP A 37 -8.92 24.65 4.02
N GLU A 38 -7.72 24.88 4.58
CA GLU A 38 -6.59 23.99 4.35
C GLU A 38 -6.88 22.55 4.78
N GLN A 39 -7.63 22.35 5.87
CA GLN A 39 -7.96 21.02 6.37
C GLN A 39 -8.87 20.28 5.38
N LEU A 40 -9.92 20.95 4.89
CA LEU A 40 -10.78 20.34 3.86
C LEU A 40 -10.00 20.05 2.58
N ARG A 41 -9.13 20.96 2.15
CA ARG A 41 -8.26 20.75 0.98
C ARG A 41 -7.41 19.49 1.16
N GLN A 42 -6.70 19.37 2.28
CA GLN A 42 -5.85 18.21 2.56
C GLN A 42 -6.67 16.91 2.57
N TYR A 43 -7.84 16.92 3.20
CA TYR A 43 -8.73 15.76 3.24
C TYR A 43 -9.16 15.30 1.83
N VAL A 44 -9.56 16.23 0.97
CA VAL A 44 -9.96 15.91 -0.42
C VAL A 44 -8.76 15.42 -1.26
N LEU A 45 -7.56 15.93 -1.03
CA LEU A 45 -6.35 15.52 -1.75
C LEU A 45 -5.81 14.15 -1.29
N GLN A 46 -5.97 13.80 -0.01
CA GLN A 46 -5.56 12.49 0.53
C GLN A 46 -6.35 11.35 -0.11
N VAL A 47 -7.63 11.57 -0.40
CA VAL A 47 -8.45 10.59 -1.11
C VAL A 47 -8.27 10.83 -2.62
N SER A 48 -7.27 10.18 -3.21
CA SER A 48 -6.77 10.41 -4.58
C SER A 48 -7.84 10.39 -5.69
N THR A 49 -9.01 9.83 -5.43
CA THR A 49 -10.14 9.77 -6.37
C THR A 49 -11.13 10.92 -6.26
N TRP A 50 -11.15 11.67 -5.16
CA TRP A 50 -12.15 12.70 -4.90
C TRP A 50 -11.88 14.00 -5.65
N SER A 51 -10.62 14.44 -5.73
CA SER A 51 -10.26 15.64 -6.49
C SER A 51 -10.73 15.59 -7.96
N SER A 52 -10.70 14.40 -8.57
CA SER A 52 -11.17 14.17 -9.95
C SER A 52 -12.69 14.31 -10.15
N CYS A 53 -13.46 14.43 -9.07
CA CYS A 53 -14.91 14.59 -9.10
C CYS A 53 -15.36 16.05 -9.21
N PHE A 54 -14.44 17.02 -9.22
CA PHE A 54 -14.77 18.45 -9.21
C PHE A 54 -14.13 19.18 -10.39
N LEU A 55 -14.96 19.85 -11.18
CA LEU A 55 -14.57 20.76 -12.25
C LEU A 55 -15.15 22.15 -11.99
N ASN A 56 -14.31 23.08 -11.57
CA ASN A 56 -14.68 24.46 -11.26
C ASN A 56 -14.36 25.37 -12.45
N VAL A 57 -15.38 25.83 -13.16
CA VAL A 57 -15.24 26.76 -14.30
C VAL A 57 -15.25 28.19 -13.77
N ALA A 58 -14.13 28.89 -13.94
CA ALA A 58 -13.93 30.23 -13.42
C ALA A 58 -13.36 31.17 -14.48
N SER A 59 -13.98 32.34 -14.65
CA SER A 59 -13.41 33.41 -15.47
C SER A 59 -12.34 34.16 -14.67
N ILE A 60 -11.22 34.50 -15.29
CA ILE A 60 -10.24 35.40 -14.67
C ILE A 60 -10.78 36.83 -14.49
N ASN A 61 -11.93 37.16 -15.05
CA ASN A 61 -12.58 38.45 -14.88
C ASN A 61 -13.76 38.39 -13.88
N ASP A 62 -14.16 37.18 -13.44
CA ASP A 62 -15.22 37.03 -12.45
C ASP A 62 -14.67 37.30 -11.03
N PRO A 63 -15.25 38.27 -10.28
CA PRO A 63 -14.87 38.53 -8.90
C PRO A 63 -15.33 37.44 -7.92
N VAL A 64 -16.37 36.65 -8.24
CA VAL A 64 -17.01 35.73 -7.28
C VAL A 64 -16.06 34.62 -6.80
N PRO A 65 -15.29 33.92 -7.66
CA PRO A 65 -14.28 32.95 -7.22
C PRO A 65 -13.18 33.56 -6.34
N LYS A 66 -13.04 34.89 -6.34
CA LYS A 66 -11.99 35.63 -5.65
C LYS A 66 -12.50 36.41 -4.45
N VAL A 67 -13.80 36.38 -4.18
CA VAL A 67 -14.47 37.23 -3.18
C VAL A 67 -13.88 37.11 -1.79
N PHE A 68 -13.33 35.94 -1.45
CA PHE A 68 -12.71 35.68 -0.15
C PHE A 68 -11.18 35.79 -0.16
N LEU A 69 -10.57 36.19 -1.27
CA LEU A 69 -9.12 36.36 -1.37
C LEU A 69 -8.73 37.78 -0.92
N THR A 70 -7.89 37.87 0.10
CA THR A 70 -7.34 39.16 0.56
C THR A 70 -5.99 39.44 -0.10
N ALA A 71 -5.66 40.73 -0.29
CA ALA A 71 -4.38 41.17 -0.87
C ALA A 71 -3.14 40.66 -0.10
N SER A 72 -3.32 40.21 1.14
CA SER A 72 -2.28 39.68 2.03
C SER A 72 -2.43 38.18 2.29
N GLN A 73 -2.62 37.35 1.26
CA GLN A 73 -2.44 35.88 1.24
C GLN A 73 -3.00 35.01 2.40
N ALA A 74 -3.93 35.51 3.21
CA ALA A 74 -4.48 34.81 4.36
C ALA A 74 -5.99 34.62 4.21
N SER A 75 -6.45 34.24 3.02
CA SER A 75 -7.79 33.67 2.93
C SER A 75 -7.79 32.33 3.66
N GLY A 76 -8.72 32.16 4.59
CA GLY A 76 -9.01 30.87 5.19
C GLY A 76 -9.46 29.85 4.14
N TYR A 77 -9.95 30.30 2.98
CA TYR A 77 -10.48 29.42 1.93
C TYR A 77 -9.42 28.97 0.93
N LYS A 78 -9.47 27.70 0.55
CA LYS A 78 -8.51 27.08 -0.37
C LYS A 78 -9.20 26.42 -1.56
N PRO A 79 -8.64 26.50 -2.78
CA PRO A 79 -9.16 25.76 -3.91
C PRO A 79 -8.85 24.26 -3.78
N PHE A 80 -9.72 23.43 -4.34
CA PHE A 80 -9.49 22.00 -4.56
C PHE A 80 -10.25 21.52 -5.80
N GLY A 81 -9.83 20.37 -6.34
CA GLY A 81 -10.34 19.86 -7.61
C GLY A 81 -9.75 20.57 -8.83
N THR A 82 -10.24 20.22 -10.01
CA THR A 82 -9.77 20.80 -11.26
C THR A 82 -10.44 22.16 -11.49
N PHE A 83 -9.66 23.17 -11.85
CA PHE A 83 -10.16 24.47 -12.27
C PHE A 83 -9.94 24.66 -13.76
N LEU A 84 -11.01 24.95 -14.50
CA LEU A 84 -10.94 25.46 -15.85
C LEU A 84 -10.99 26.98 -15.77
N LEU A 85 -9.83 27.62 -15.89
CA LEU A 85 -9.71 29.07 -15.88
C LEU A 85 -9.86 29.61 -17.30
N CYS A 86 -10.77 30.57 -17.49
CA CYS A 86 -11.15 31.08 -18.81
C CYS A 86 -11.06 32.61 -18.90
N SER A 87 -10.92 33.10 -20.12
CA SER A 87 -11.06 34.50 -20.51
C SER A 87 -11.61 34.57 -21.94
N ALA A 88 -11.78 35.78 -22.48
CA ALA A 88 -12.06 35.97 -23.90
C ALA A 88 -10.95 35.40 -24.81
N SER A 89 -9.71 35.27 -24.31
CA SER A 89 -8.57 34.72 -25.05
C SER A 89 -8.61 33.19 -25.15
N GLY A 90 -9.29 32.50 -24.24
CA GLY A 90 -9.35 31.04 -24.22
C GLY A 90 -9.45 30.50 -22.80
N GLY A 91 -9.02 29.25 -22.59
CA GLY A 91 -9.01 28.67 -21.25
C GLY A 91 -8.03 27.51 -21.10
N SER A 92 -7.65 27.22 -19.86
CA SER A 92 -6.74 26.13 -19.52
C SER A 92 -7.12 25.50 -18.18
N CYS A 93 -6.89 24.19 -18.07
CA CYS A 93 -7.16 23.42 -16.86
C CYS A 93 -5.94 23.39 -15.93
N PHE A 94 -6.20 23.53 -14.63
CA PHE A 94 -5.24 23.38 -13.56
C PHE A 94 -5.79 22.45 -12.49
N GLU A 95 -4.96 21.54 -12.02
CA GLU A 95 -5.30 20.62 -10.93
C GLU A 95 -4.56 20.96 -9.65
N ASP A 96 -3.47 21.72 -9.74
CA ASP A 96 -2.67 22.12 -8.59
C ASP A 96 -3.35 23.24 -7.80
N PRO A 97 -3.77 23.00 -6.55
CA PRO A 97 -4.43 24.00 -5.72
C PRO A 97 -3.60 25.25 -5.48
N ASP A 98 -2.29 25.13 -5.36
CA ASP A 98 -1.43 26.28 -5.06
C ASP A 98 -1.27 27.19 -6.29
N ALA A 99 -1.10 26.62 -7.48
CA ALA A 99 -1.12 27.35 -8.74
C ALA A 99 -2.48 28.00 -9.01
N ILE A 100 -3.59 27.28 -8.74
CA ILE A 100 -4.94 27.84 -8.86
C ILE A 100 -5.09 29.06 -7.93
N LEU A 101 -4.74 28.91 -6.65
CA LEU A 101 -4.83 29.99 -5.67
C LEU A 101 -4.00 31.20 -6.12
N GLN A 102 -2.79 30.95 -6.60
CA GLN A 102 -1.92 32.00 -7.09
C GLN A 102 -2.50 32.72 -8.32
N LEU A 103 -3.03 31.98 -9.30
CA LEU A 103 -3.65 32.56 -10.50
C LEU A 103 -4.87 33.41 -10.13
N LEU A 104 -5.70 32.96 -9.20
CA LEU A 104 -6.84 33.72 -8.70
C LEU A 104 -6.40 35.01 -7.99
N VAL A 105 -5.35 34.95 -7.17
CA VAL A 105 -4.78 36.13 -6.49
C VAL A 105 -4.21 37.13 -7.50
N GLU A 106 -3.40 36.67 -8.46
CA GLU A 106 -2.76 37.54 -9.46
C GLU A 106 -3.77 38.22 -10.40
N THR A 107 -4.90 37.56 -10.66
CA THR A 107 -5.99 38.11 -11.48
C THR A 107 -7.02 38.92 -10.68
N SER A 108 -6.88 39.03 -9.36
CA SER A 108 -7.85 39.76 -8.51
C SER A 108 -7.88 41.27 -8.79
N SER A 109 -6.75 41.87 -9.19
CA SER A 109 -6.65 43.29 -9.54
C SER A 109 -7.38 43.66 -10.84
N GLN A 110 -7.52 42.71 -11.78
CA GLN A 110 -8.22 42.92 -13.06
C GLN A 110 -9.73 43.05 -12.85
N SER A 111 -10.31 42.29 -11.91
CA SER A 111 -11.73 42.38 -11.55
C SER A 111 -12.11 43.71 -10.87
N ALA A 112 -11.16 44.36 -10.18
CA ALA A 112 -11.40 45.63 -9.49
C ALA A 112 -11.49 46.85 -10.44
N GLN A 113 -10.88 46.77 -11.63
CA GLN A 113 -10.92 47.85 -12.63
C GLN A 113 -12.26 47.91 -13.39
N ILE A 114 -13.04 46.83 -13.39
CA ILE A 114 -14.32 46.73 -14.11
C ILE A 114 -15.48 47.28 -13.27
N GLN A 115 -15.32 47.40 -11.95
CA GLN A 115 -16.36 47.90 -11.04
C GLN A 115 -16.13 49.38 -10.68
N GLY A 116 -16.83 50.28 -11.38
CA GLY A 116 -17.04 51.64 -10.88
C GLY A 116 -17.90 51.63 -9.61
N PRO A 117 -17.80 52.64 -8.72
CA PRO A 117 -18.36 52.61 -7.36
C PRO A 117 -19.90 52.52 -7.26
N ASN A 118 -20.63 52.48 -8.39
CA ASN A 118 -22.10 52.51 -8.46
C ASN A 118 -22.76 51.34 -9.20
N LEU A 119 -22.03 50.27 -9.57
CA LEU A 119 -22.66 49.06 -10.13
C LEU A 119 -22.77 47.97 -9.06
N GLY A 120 -24.00 47.62 -8.68
CA GLY A 120 -24.28 46.41 -7.89
C GLY A 120 -23.75 45.15 -8.59
N PHE A 121 -23.66 44.02 -7.86
CA PHE A 121 -23.11 42.74 -8.35
C PHE A 121 -23.61 42.39 -9.76
N GLN A 122 -22.81 42.71 -10.78
CA GLN A 122 -23.12 42.33 -12.15
C GLN A 122 -22.81 40.84 -12.30
N TYR A 123 -23.85 40.06 -12.60
CA TYR A 123 -23.71 38.63 -12.86
C TYR A 123 -22.76 38.44 -14.04
N PHE A 124 -21.69 37.66 -13.84
CA PHE A 124 -20.76 37.35 -14.91
C PHE A 124 -21.42 36.35 -15.88
N ASP A 125 -21.53 36.72 -17.16
CA ASP A 125 -22.16 35.86 -18.16
C ASP A 125 -21.20 34.77 -18.67
N TYR A 126 -21.31 33.58 -18.09
CA TYR A 126 -20.57 32.40 -18.54
C TYR A 126 -21.04 31.87 -19.90
N GLY A 127 -22.26 32.21 -20.35
CA GLY A 127 -22.78 31.79 -21.66
C GLY A 127 -21.93 32.36 -22.80
N GLN A 128 -21.53 33.62 -22.70
CA GLN A 128 -20.63 34.25 -23.67
C GLN A 128 -19.26 33.56 -23.71
N ILE A 129 -18.63 33.32 -22.55
CA ILE A 129 -17.34 32.60 -22.49
C ILE A 129 -17.44 31.22 -23.14
N LEU A 130 -18.49 30.46 -22.83
CA LEU A 130 -18.67 29.13 -23.40
C LEU A 130 -18.86 29.19 -24.92
N ASN A 131 -19.55 30.21 -25.43
CA ASN A 131 -19.70 30.43 -26.87
C ASN A 131 -18.36 30.80 -27.52
N ASP A 132 -17.57 31.68 -26.90
CA ASP A 132 -16.25 32.07 -27.39
C ASP A 132 -15.29 30.86 -27.42
N LEU A 133 -15.27 30.04 -26.36
CA LEU A 133 -14.50 28.80 -26.31
C LEU A 133 -14.95 27.80 -27.39
N LYS A 134 -16.27 27.69 -27.60
CA LYS A 134 -16.83 26.83 -28.66
C LYS A 134 -16.36 27.30 -30.04
N ILE A 135 -16.47 28.59 -30.34
CA ILE A 135 -16.02 29.15 -31.62
C ILE A 135 -14.53 28.89 -31.81
N LYS A 136 -13.73 29.15 -30.77
CA LYS A 136 -12.28 28.94 -30.78
C LYS A 136 -11.86 27.49 -30.99
N ALA A 137 -12.62 26.54 -30.44
CA ALA A 137 -12.37 25.12 -30.68
C ALA A 137 -12.57 24.72 -32.15
N PHE A 138 -13.40 25.45 -32.91
CA PHE A 138 -13.67 25.18 -34.33
C PHE A 138 -12.76 25.97 -35.29
N SER A 139 -12.28 27.14 -34.90
CA SER A 139 -11.24 27.86 -35.63
C SER A 139 -9.87 27.23 -35.34
N ARG A 140 -9.06 26.97 -36.38
CA ARG A 140 -7.63 26.65 -36.21
C ARG A 140 -6.89 27.89 -35.71
N ASP A 141 -7.06 28.22 -34.43
CA ASP A 141 -6.42 29.36 -33.81
C ASP A 141 -4.91 29.09 -33.75
N VAL A 142 -4.13 29.89 -34.46
CA VAL A 142 -2.67 29.79 -34.45
C VAL A 142 -2.19 30.57 -33.22
N PHE A 143 -1.94 29.86 -32.12
CA PHE A 143 -1.31 30.47 -30.95
C PHE A 143 0.15 30.81 -31.27
N GLU A 144 0.42 32.04 -31.71
CA GLU A 144 1.79 32.54 -31.83
C GLU A 144 2.36 32.87 -30.44
N LEU A 145 3.24 31.99 -29.95
CA LEU A 145 4.13 32.31 -28.84
C LEU A 145 5.26 33.19 -29.39
N VAL A 146 5.32 34.45 -28.93
CA VAL A 146 6.31 35.45 -29.41
C VAL A 146 7.76 35.06 -29.07
N GLU A 147 7.95 34.19 -28.08
CA GLU A 147 9.26 33.64 -27.69
C GLU A 147 9.12 32.16 -27.33
N GLU A 148 9.83 31.29 -28.03
CA GLU A 148 9.94 29.87 -27.70
C GLU A 148 10.90 29.64 -26.53
N ASP A 149 10.46 28.91 -25.50
CA ASP A 149 11.34 28.45 -24.44
C ASP A 149 11.93 27.09 -24.83
N ARG A 150 13.26 26.94 -24.75
CA ARG A 150 13.96 25.69 -25.11
C ARG A 150 13.68 24.55 -24.13
N ILE A 151 13.13 24.85 -22.95
CA ILE A 151 12.81 23.85 -21.92
C ILE A 151 11.34 23.42 -22.08
N PRO A 152 11.04 22.15 -22.44
CA PRO A 152 9.67 21.70 -22.74
C PRO A 152 8.66 21.96 -21.61
N LEU A 153 9.08 21.77 -20.35
CA LEU A 153 8.22 22.06 -19.19
C LEU A 153 7.83 23.54 -19.13
N LYS A 154 8.78 24.45 -19.36
CA LYS A 154 8.51 25.88 -19.36
C LYS A 154 7.66 26.27 -20.56
N ALA A 155 7.95 25.73 -21.74
CA ALA A 155 7.15 25.94 -22.94
C ALA A 155 5.68 25.55 -22.70
N GLY A 156 5.41 24.36 -22.15
CA GLY A 156 4.05 23.91 -21.85
C GLY A 156 3.32 24.75 -20.80
N ILE A 157 4.02 25.24 -19.77
CA ILE A 157 3.43 26.19 -18.81
C ILE A 157 3.12 27.52 -19.50
N LYS A 158 4.04 28.05 -20.31
CA LYS A 158 3.86 29.29 -21.07
C LYS A 158 2.66 29.20 -22.01
N THR A 159 2.48 28.08 -22.71
CA THR A 159 1.31 27.81 -23.56
C THR A 159 0.01 27.83 -22.75
N ARG A 160 -0.03 27.15 -21.59
CA ARG A 160 -1.20 27.12 -20.71
C ARG A 160 -1.59 28.52 -20.20
N LEU A 161 -0.60 29.35 -19.88
CA LEU A 161 -0.84 30.73 -19.45
C LEU A 161 -1.26 31.62 -20.63
N ALA A 162 -0.65 31.46 -21.80
CA ALA A 162 -1.02 32.18 -23.02
C ALA A 162 -2.47 31.87 -23.46
N ALA A 163 -2.93 30.64 -23.27
CA ALA A 163 -4.33 30.27 -23.54
C ALA A 163 -5.33 31.08 -22.70
N ILE A 164 -4.92 31.57 -21.53
CA ILE A 164 -5.77 32.38 -20.64
C ILE A 164 -5.55 33.86 -20.85
N PHE A 165 -4.30 34.31 -20.92
CA PHE A 165 -3.98 35.73 -20.97
C PHE A 165 -3.88 36.29 -22.39
N GLY A 166 -3.81 35.44 -23.41
CA GLY A 166 -3.50 35.81 -24.79
C GLY A 166 -1.99 35.86 -25.07
N VAL A 167 -1.59 36.61 -26.11
CA VAL A 167 -0.20 36.70 -26.55
C VAL A 167 0.67 37.36 -25.47
N LEU A 168 1.59 36.57 -24.91
CA LEU A 168 2.57 37.00 -23.92
C LEU A 168 3.81 37.57 -24.64
N SER A 169 3.84 38.87 -24.92
CA SER A 169 5.04 39.55 -25.43
C SER A 169 5.60 40.55 -24.41
N SER A 170 6.92 40.70 -24.38
CA SER A 170 7.62 41.69 -23.54
C SER A 170 7.18 43.14 -23.83
N GLN A 171 6.66 43.40 -25.04
CA GLN A 171 6.16 44.71 -25.47
C GLN A 171 4.67 44.93 -25.15
N SER A 172 3.82 43.88 -25.16
CA SER A 172 2.40 43.98 -24.78
C SER A 172 2.19 44.11 -23.26
N LEU A 173 3.17 43.66 -22.47
CA LEU A 173 3.22 43.80 -21.02
C LEU A 173 3.38 45.26 -20.52
N GLN A 174 3.77 46.20 -21.39
CA GLN A 174 3.97 47.61 -20.99
C GLN A 174 2.75 48.51 -21.20
N GLN A 175 1.74 48.12 -21.98
CA GLN A 175 0.68 49.07 -22.36
C GLN A 175 -0.76 48.72 -21.94
N GLN A 176 -1.14 47.46 -21.63
CA GLN A 176 -2.57 47.18 -21.36
C GLN A 176 -2.93 46.15 -20.27
N GLN A 177 -2.01 45.61 -19.46
CA GLN A 177 -2.43 44.75 -18.33
C GLN A 177 -1.71 45.07 -17.01
N PRO A 178 -2.43 45.07 -15.86
CA PRO A 178 -1.87 45.44 -14.57
C PRO A 178 -0.85 44.40 -14.09
N ASN A 179 0.43 44.77 -14.05
CA ASN A 179 1.52 44.28 -13.19
C ASN A 179 1.48 42.79 -12.71
N ILE A 180 1.06 41.84 -13.56
CA ILE A 180 1.14 40.40 -13.26
C ILE A 180 2.62 40.03 -13.27
N LYS A 181 3.13 39.52 -12.14
CA LYS A 181 4.53 39.08 -12.01
C LYS A 181 4.72 37.72 -12.70
N PHE A 182 4.60 37.70 -14.02
CA PHE A 182 4.62 36.49 -14.85
C PHE A 182 5.84 35.60 -14.57
N ASP A 183 7.02 36.18 -14.38
CA ASP A 183 8.23 35.43 -14.03
C ASP A 183 8.13 34.71 -12.67
N SER A 184 7.45 35.33 -11.70
CA SER A 184 7.23 34.76 -10.38
C SER A 184 6.23 33.59 -10.45
N LEU A 185 5.16 33.76 -11.23
CA LEU A 185 4.17 32.72 -11.52
C LEU A 185 4.82 31.52 -12.23
N MET A 186 5.55 31.77 -13.31
CA MET A 186 6.30 30.75 -14.04
C MET A 186 7.25 29.96 -13.13
N LYS A 187 8.05 30.65 -12.29
CA LYS A 187 8.99 29.99 -11.38
C LYS A 187 8.28 29.07 -10.39
N LYS A 188 7.15 29.49 -9.82
CA LYS A 188 6.39 28.68 -8.85
C LYS A 188 5.72 27.48 -9.52
N MET A 189 5.12 27.66 -10.70
CA MET A 189 4.52 26.56 -11.46
C MET A 189 5.57 25.52 -11.87
N VAL A 190 6.75 25.93 -12.33
CA VAL A 190 7.86 25.01 -12.65
C VAL A 190 8.31 24.23 -11.42
N ASN A 191 8.50 24.91 -10.28
CA ASN A 191 8.89 24.26 -9.04
C ASN A 191 7.84 23.25 -8.56
N HIS A 192 6.56 23.57 -8.72
CA HIS A 192 5.47 22.67 -8.38
C HIS A 192 5.46 21.43 -9.29
N GLU A 193 5.48 21.58 -10.61
CA GLU A 193 5.49 20.46 -11.57
C GLU A 193 6.66 19.50 -11.31
N ARG A 194 7.83 20.05 -10.90
CA ARG A 194 8.98 19.24 -10.45
C ARG A 194 8.67 18.44 -9.19
N LYS A 195 8.01 19.03 -8.18
CA LYS A 195 7.62 18.33 -6.95
C LYS A 195 6.64 17.18 -7.27
N VAL A 196 5.64 17.42 -8.12
CA VAL A 196 4.68 16.40 -8.56
C VAL A 196 5.38 15.28 -9.32
N ALA A 197 6.30 15.61 -10.23
CA ALA A 197 7.09 14.61 -10.94
C ALA A 197 7.90 13.73 -9.98
N ILE A 198 8.54 14.33 -8.97
CA ILE A 198 9.27 13.58 -7.94
C ILE A 198 8.34 12.63 -7.17
N GLN A 199 7.14 13.09 -6.79
CA GLN A 199 6.15 12.25 -6.12
C GLN A 199 5.70 11.08 -7.00
N LYS A 200 5.39 11.33 -8.28
CA LYS A 200 5.03 10.27 -9.24
C LYS A 200 6.16 9.25 -9.41
N THR A 201 7.41 9.70 -9.48
CA THR A 201 8.58 8.81 -9.55
C THR A 201 8.72 7.95 -8.29
N LYS A 202 8.43 8.49 -7.10
CA LYS A 202 8.42 7.69 -5.85
C LYS A 202 7.35 6.59 -5.89
N VAL A 203 6.13 6.91 -6.34
CA VAL A 203 5.06 5.90 -6.49
C VAL A 203 5.47 4.80 -7.49
N TYR A 204 6.04 5.21 -8.62
CA TYR A 204 6.52 4.27 -9.64
C TYR A 204 7.67 3.39 -9.12
N SER A 205 8.62 3.95 -8.36
CA SER A 205 9.70 3.16 -7.77
C SER A 205 9.19 2.18 -6.72
N SER A 206 8.18 2.54 -5.92
CA SER A 206 7.50 1.60 -5.01
C SER A 206 6.84 0.44 -5.75
N PHE A 207 6.17 0.70 -6.87
CA PHE A 207 5.58 -0.36 -7.71
C PHE A 207 6.64 -1.29 -8.30
N LEU A 208 7.76 -0.75 -8.80
CA LEU A 208 8.88 -1.55 -9.28
C LEU A 208 9.48 -2.42 -8.17
N LYS A 209 9.70 -1.86 -6.97
CA LYS A 209 10.17 -2.61 -5.80
C LYS A 209 9.23 -3.77 -5.46
N LEU A 210 7.91 -3.55 -5.50
CA LEU A 210 6.91 -4.59 -5.23
C LEU A 210 6.95 -5.72 -6.27
N ASN A 211 7.01 -5.39 -7.56
CA ASN A 211 7.15 -6.41 -8.62
C ASN A 211 8.45 -7.22 -8.49
N GLN A 212 9.53 -6.57 -8.05
CA GLN A 212 10.81 -7.22 -7.85
C GLN A 212 10.77 -8.15 -6.62
N ASN A 213 10.13 -7.72 -5.54
CA ASN A 213 9.86 -8.55 -4.36
C ASN A 213 9.07 -9.82 -4.72
N GLN A 214 8.02 -9.70 -5.54
CA GLN A 214 7.25 -10.85 -6.01
C GLN A 214 8.10 -11.85 -6.82
N LYS A 215 9.03 -11.35 -7.66
CA LYS A 215 9.97 -12.22 -8.38
C LYS A 215 10.89 -12.99 -7.43
N TYR A 216 11.40 -12.34 -6.39
CA TYR A 216 12.24 -13.00 -5.40
C TYR A 216 11.44 -14.04 -4.60
N MET A 217 10.20 -13.76 -4.23
CA MET A 217 9.31 -14.76 -3.60
C MET A 217 9.09 -15.98 -4.50
N ALA A 218 8.79 -15.78 -5.79
CA ALA A 218 8.61 -16.89 -6.73
C ALA A 218 9.88 -17.74 -6.90
N ASN A 219 11.06 -17.11 -6.91
CA ASN A 219 12.33 -17.84 -6.93
C ASN A 219 12.55 -18.66 -5.64
N MET A 220 12.12 -18.16 -4.49
CA MET A 220 12.18 -18.90 -3.22
C MET A 220 11.20 -20.07 -3.19
N GLU A 221 10.01 -19.93 -3.77
CA GLU A 221 9.09 -21.06 -3.98
C GLU A 221 9.70 -22.13 -4.88
N TRP A 222 10.40 -21.72 -5.94
CA TRP A 222 11.11 -22.64 -6.84
C TRP A 222 12.27 -23.35 -6.12
N TYR A 223 13.06 -22.61 -5.35
CA TYR A 223 14.11 -23.17 -4.49
C TYR A 223 13.54 -24.18 -3.50
N LYS A 224 12.39 -23.88 -2.89
CA LYS A 224 11.71 -24.78 -1.96
C LYS A 224 11.28 -26.08 -2.64
N LYS A 225 10.70 -25.98 -3.83
CA LYS A 225 10.29 -27.14 -4.63
C LYS A 225 11.49 -28.01 -5.01
N GLU A 226 12.54 -27.42 -5.55
CA GLU A 226 13.74 -28.17 -5.94
C GLU A 226 14.37 -28.89 -4.74
N SER A 227 14.42 -28.22 -3.57
CA SER A 227 14.94 -28.81 -2.33
C SER A 227 14.12 -29.99 -1.84
N LYS A 228 12.80 -29.96 -2.06
CA LYS A 228 11.89 -31.07 -1.80
C LYS A 228 12.13 -32.23 -2.74
N ASP A 229 12.32 -31.96 -4.04
CA ASP A 229 12.60 -32.98 -5.06
C ASP A 229 13.92 -33.72 -4.79
N MET A 230 14.89 -33.04 -4.15
CA MET A 230 16.13 -33.65 -3.64
C MET A 230 15.94 -34.49 -2.36
N GLY A 231 14.76 -34.48 -1.75
CA GLY A 231 14.47 -35.16 -0.50
C GLY A 231 15.18 -34.58 0.73
N ILE A 232 15.62 -33.32 0.64
CA ILE A 232 16.35 -32.60 1.71
C ILE A 232 15.41 -31.68 2.48
N GLY A 233 14.58 -30.92 1.74
CA GLY A 233 13.82 -29.82 2.31
C GLY A 233 14.63 -28.52 2.29
N TYR A 234 13.93 -27.42 2.08
CA TYR A 234 14.58 -26.12 1.81
C TYR A 234 15.30 -25.53 3.02
N TYR A 235 14.79 -25.75 4.23
CA TYR A 235 15.46 -25.38 5.48
C TYR A 235 16.82 -26.06 5.60
N ASP A 236 16.83 -27.40 5.53
CA ASP A 236 18.04 -28.22 5.68
C ASP A 236 19.04 -28.01 4.53
N ARG A 237 18.55 -27.83 3.29
CA ARG A 237 19.42 -27.53 2.13
C ARG A 237 20.11 -26.19 2.32
N TYR A 238 19.34 -25.17 2.68
CA TYR A 238 19.86 -23.82 2.88
C TYR A 238 20.82 -23.76 4.05
N ARG A 239 20.56 -24.47 5.16
CA ARG A 239 21.51 -24.59 6.28
C ARG A 239 22.87 -25.13 5.81
N ASN A 240 22.85 -26.17 4.96
CA ASN A 240 24.06 -26.86 4.53
C ASN A 240 24.85 -26.16 3.40
N GLN A 241 24.21 -25.31 2.58
CA GLN A 241 24.81 -24.53 1.49
C GLN A 241 25.78 -25.33 0.59
N ARG A 242 25.29 -26.41 -0.03
CA ARG A 242 26.12 -27.35 -0.83
C ARG A 242 26.02 -27.13 -2.33
N TYR A 243 25.07 -26.32 -2.80
CA TYR A 243 24.73 -26.17 -4.22
C TYR A 243 24.84 -24.72 -4.67
N ALA A 244 25.16 -24.51 -5.95
CA ALA A 244 25.26 -23.16 -6.53
C ALA A 244 23.94 -22.36 -6.41
N SER A 245 22.80 -23.05 -6.49
CA SER A 245 21.46 -22.48 -6.24
C SER A 245 21.29 -21.86 -4.85
N ASP A 246 22.06 -22.32 -3.86
CA ASP A 246 21.99 -21.82 -2.48
C ASP A 246 22.55 -20.38 -2.41
N ILE A 247 23.51 -20.04 -3.28
CA ILE A 247 24.03 -18.68 -3.44
C ILE A 247 22.92 -17.75 -3.96
N CYS A 248 22.15 -18.20 -4.97
CA CYS A 248 21.03 -17.42 -5.47
C CYS A 248 19.92 -17.27 -4.42
N ALA A 249 19.62 -18.32 -3.66
CA ALA A 249 18.66 -18.26 -2.56
C ALA A 249 19.09 -17.25 -1.49
N GLU A 250 20.38 -17.19 -1.15
CA GLU A 250 20.92 -16.19 -0.24
C GLU A 250 20.71 -14.77 -0.75
N GLU A 251 21.04 -14.50 -2.01
CA GLU A 251 20.80 -13.19 -2.61
C GLU A 251 19.32 -12.78 -2.57
N TYR A 252 18.40 -13.73 -2.85
CA TYR A 252 16.97 -13.46 -2.82
C TYR A 252 16.48 -13.22 -1.39
N LYS A 253 16.97 -13.99 -0.41
CA LYS A 253 16.67 -13.78 1.02
C LYS A 253 17.04 -12.36 1.43
N GLN A 254 18.26 -11.93 1.15
CA GLN A 254 18.75 -10.60 1.54
C GLN A 254 17.92 -9.48 0.89
N LYS A 255 17.60 -9.62 -0.40
CA LYS A 255 16.76 -8.63 -1.11
C LYS A 255 15.35 -8.56 -0.54
N LEU A 256 14.78 -9.70 -0.12
CA LEU A 256 13.47 -9.75 0.54
C LEU A 256 13.53 -9.13 1.94
N MET A 257 14.56 -9.43 2.73
CA MET A 257 14.78 -8.84 4.06
C MET A 257 14.86 -7.33 3.99
N ASN A 258 15.75 -6.78 3.16
CA ASN A 258 15.90 -5.33 3.00
C ASN A 258 14.59 -4.63 2.63
N TYR A 259 13.80 -5.22 1.71
CA TYR A 259 12.51 -4.65 1.31
C TYR A 259 11.51 -4.61 2.48
N TRP A 260 11.41 -5.69 3.25
CA TRP A 260 10.44 -5.80 4.34
C TRP A 260 10.86 -5.00 5.57
N GLU A 261 12.16 -4.89 5.85
CA GLU A 261 12.69 -3.98 6.87
C GLU A 261 12.35 -2.52 6.52
N ASP A 262 12.64 -2.08 5.29
CA ASP A 262 12.26 -0.75 4.79
C ASP A 262 10.74 -0.50 4.92
N THR A 263 9.93 -1.49 4.52
CA THR A 263 8.46 -1.38 4.51
C THR A 263 7.90 -1.27 5.92
N VAL A 264 8.38 -2.10 6.84
CA VAL A 264 7.96 -2.07 8.25
C VAL A 264 8.37 -0.74 8.89
N ALA A 265 9.61 -0.28 8.65
CA ALA A 265 10.08 1.01 9.15
C ALA A 265 9.27 2.19 8.60
N GLU A 266 8.88 2.15 7.31
CA GLU A 266 8.01 3.17 6.72
C GLU A 266 6.66 3.20 7.43
N VAL A 267 6.03 2.05 7.66
CA VAL A 267 4.72 1.94 8.31
C VAL A 267 4.79 2.50 9.72
N GLU A 268 5.79 2.13 10.50
CA GLU A 268 5.93 2.62 11.88
C GLU A 268 6.13 4.13 11.98
N SER A 269 6.72 4.76 10.95
CA SER A 269 6.90 6.21 10.91
C SER A 269 5.59 7.00 10.71
N LYS A 270 4.48 6.34 10.37
CA LYS A 270 3.19 6.99 10.04
C LYS A 270 2.27 7.15 11.26
N PRO A 271 1.29 8.08 11.24
CA PRO A 271 0.23 8.16 12.24
C PRO A 271 -0.65 6.90 12.27
N GLN A 272 -1.22 6.55 13.43
CA GLN A 272 -1.94 5.28 13.67
C GLN A 272 -3.05 4.95 12.66
N LYS A 273 -3.83 5.95 12.19
CA LYS A 273 -4.88 5.73 11.18
C LYS A 273 -4.31 5.34 9.82
N GLU A 274 -3.19 5.93 9.42
CA GLU A 274 -2.48 5.59 8.18
C GLU A 274 -1.78 4.24 8.30
N GLN A 275 -1.25 3.90 9.50
CA GLN A 275 -0.69 2.57 9.76
C GLN A 275 -1.71 1.47 9.49
N ALA A 276 -2.92 1.59 10.08
CA ALA A 276 -3.97 0.58 9.92
C ALA A 276 -4.38 0.42 8.45
N ALA A 277 -4.55 1.52 7.72
CA ALA A 277 -4.87 1.48 6.30
C ALA A 277 -3.76 0.84 5.45
N MET A 278 -2.48 1.16 5.75
CA MET A 278 -1.35 0.57 5.03
C MET A 278 -1.22 -0.93 5.30
N ARG A 279 -1.38 -1.37 6.56
CA ARG A 279 -1.26 -2.79 6.96
C ARG A 279 -2.18 -3.69 6.14
N ILE A 280 -3.44 -3.30 5.96
CA ILE A 280 -4.43 -4.07 5.19
C ILE A 280 -3.91 -4.44 3.78
N HIS A 281 -3.16 -3.55 3.13
CA HIS A 281 -2.69 -3.76 1.76
C HIS A 281 -1.53 -4.75 1.62
N PHE A 282 -0.70 -4.92 2.64
CA PHE A 282 0.49 -5.78 2.56
C PHE A 282 0.49 -6.95 3.53
N LEU A 283 -0.49 -7.06 4.43
CA LEU A 283 -0.49 -8.05 5.51
C LEU A 283 -0.31 -9.50 5.04
N SER A 284 -1.07 -9.89 4.01
CA SER A 284 -0.97 -11.22 3.42
C SER A 284 0.41 -11.48 2.80
N ALA A 285 0.95 -10.49 2.06
CA ALA A 285 2.26 -10.60 1.46
C ALA A 285 3.38 -10.66 2.53
N GLY A 286 3.26 -9.87 3.59
CA GLY A 286 4.20 -9.85 4.72
C GLY A 286 4.18 -11.15 5.50
N THR A 287 2.99 -11.73 5.68
CA THR A 287 2.82 -13.05 6.32
C THR A 287 3.45 -14.16 5.49
N ASN A 288 3.23 -14.17 4.17
CA ASN A 288 3.85 -15.15 3.27
C ASN A 288 5.38 -14.99 3.24
N TYR A 289 5.88 -13.76 3.21
CA TYR A 289 7.31 -13.48 3.33
C TYR A 289 7.88 -14.05 4.64
N ARG A 290 7.26 -13.72 5.79
CA ARG A 290 7.69 -14.21 7.11
C ARG A 290 7.76 -15.73 7.13
N ARG A 291 6.67 -16.41 6.73
CA ARG A 291 6.58 -17.88 6.70
C ARG A 291 7.56 -18.55 5.73
N MET A 292 7.95 -17.87 4.65
CA MET A 292 8.92 -18.38 3.69
C MET A 292 10.38 -18.17 4.15
N ILE A 293 10.69 -16.99 4.67
CA ILE A 293 12.07 -16.50 4.82
C ILE A 293 12.60 -16.64 6.24
N GLU A 294 11.76 -16.49 7.26
CA GLU A 294 12.18 -16.63 8.65
C GLU A 294 12.80 -18.01 8.96
N PRO A 295 12.28 -19.14 8.42
CA PRO A 295 12.97 -20.43 8.50
C PRO A 295 14.43 -20.41 8.03
N LEU A 296 14.74 -19.66 6.97
CA LEU A 296 16.11 -19.56 6.45
C LEU A 296 17.00 -18.67 7.32
N HIS A 297 16.41 -17.67 7.98
CA HIS A 297 17.13 -16.90 8.99
C HIS A 297 17.44 -17.74 10.24
N ILE A 298 16.49 -18.57 10.67
CA ILE A 298 16.67 -19.53 11.77
C ILE A 298 17.78 -20.53 11.42
N ALA A 299 17.77 -21.06 10.19
CA ALA A 299 18.78 -22.00 9.72
C ALA A 299 20.21 -21.43 9.83
N GLU A 300 20.40 -20.16 9.46
CA GLU A 300 21.68 -19.46 9.59
C GLU A 300 22.07 -19.27 11.07
N TYR A 301 21.15 -18.75 11.88
CA TYR A 301 21.37 -18.51 13.31
C TYR A 301 21.86 -19.76 14.07
N TYR A 302 21.19 -20.90 13.87
CA TYR A 302 21.59 -22.15 14.53
C TYR A 302 22.77 -22.85 13.86
N LYS A 303 23.10 -22.54 12.60
CA LYS A 303 24.35 -23.00 11.97
C LYS A 303 25.57 -22.35 12.63
N GLU A 304 25.43 -21.11 13.08
CA GLU A 304 26.49 -20.35 13.76
C GLU A 304 26.59 -20.65 15.27
N GLY A 305 25.75 -21.55 15.79
CA GLY A 305 25.76 -21.97 17.19
C GLY A 305 24.90 -21.11 18.12
N GLY A 306 23.94 -20.34 17.56
CA GLY A 306 22.95 -19.61 18.34
C GLY A 306 22.05 -20.52 19.20
N LYS A 307 21.41 -19.93 20.22
CA LYS A 307 20.42 -20.57 21.11
C LYS A 307 19.35 -19.54 21.50
N ASP A 308 18.13 -19.96 21.82
CA ASP A 308 17.02 -19.07 22.17
C ASP A 308 16.74 -18.00 21.10
N TYR A 309 16.56 -18.40 19.83
CA TYR A 309 16.38 -17.46 18.69
C TYR A 309 15.30 -16.40 18.94
N LYS A 310 14.25 -16.69 19.71
CA LYS A 310 13.19 -15.73 20.06
C LYS A 310 13.72 -14.44 20.71
N LYS A 311 14.88 -14.47 21.37
CA LYS A 311 15.52 -13.28 21.99
C LYS A 311 16.20 -12.38 20.95
N GLU A 312 16.68 -12.96 19.86
CA GLU A 312 17.43 -12.28 18.80
C GLU A 312 16.60 -12.12 17.51
N ARG A 313 15.32 -12.50 17.57
CA ARG A 313 14.41 -12.48 16.44
C ARG A 313 14.33 -11.07 15.84
N PRO A 314 14.61 -10.91 14.53
CA PRO A 314 14.54 -9.62 13.86
C PRO A 314 13.19 -8.92 14.03
N ARG A 315 13.26 -7.60 14.28
CA ARG A 315 12.11 -6.79 14.68
C ARG A 315 10.99 -6.77 13.64
N HIS A 316 11.33 -6.81 12.35
CA HIS A 316 10.32 -6.81 11.28
C HIS A 316 9.50 -8.09 11.25
N PHE A 317 10.08 -9.27 11.56
CA PHE A 317 9.30 -10.51 11.68
C PHE A 317 8.31 -10.46 12.85
N VAL A 318 8.76 -9.94 14.00
CA VAL A 318 7.92 -9.75 15.19
C VAL A 318 6.73 -8.84 14.86
N LEU A 319 6.97 -7.69 14.24
CA LEU A 319 5.92 -6.73 13.91
C LEU A 319 4.93 -7.29 12.88
N LEU A 320 5.43 -7.98 11.83
CA LEU A 320 4.56 -8.61 10.83
C LEU A 320 3.65 -9.69 11.43
N GLU A 321 4.14 -10.46 12.41
CA GLU A 321 3.32 -11.43 13.12
C GLU A 321 2.29 -10.75 14.04
N GLN A 322 2.71 -9.74 14.81
CA GLN A 322 1.80 -8.97 15.66
C GLN A 322 0.67 -8.34 14.87
N TRP A 323 0.98 -7.68 13.75
CA TRP A 323 -0.03 -7.06 12.89
C TRP A 323 -0.97 -8.08 12.27
N PHE A 324 -0.50 -9.30 11.98
CA PHE A 324 -1.35 -10.37 11.46
C PHE A 324 -2.35 -10.83 12.52
N ASN A 325 -1.87 -11.11 13.73
CA ASN A 325 -2.71 -11.56 14.83
C ASN A 325 -3.74 -10.49 15.23
N GLU A 326 -3.34 -9.21 15.30
CA GLU A 326 -4.25 -8.09 15.58
C GLU A 326 -5.41 -7.99 14.58
N GLU A 327 -5.20 -8.34 13.31
CA GLU A 327 -6.25 -8.31 12.29
C GLU A 327 -7.10 -9.59 12.30
N GLU A 328 -6.51 -10.77 12.55
CA GLU A 328 -7.27 -12.01 12.76
C GLU A 328 -8.23 -11.87 13.95
N GLU A 329 -7.77 -11.33 15.08
CA GLU A 329 -8.59 -11.09 16.27
C GLU A 329 -9.78 -10.17 15.95
N LYS A 330 -9.55 -9.09 15.18
CA LYS A 330 -10.64 -8.19 14.76
C LYS A 330 -11.64 -8.89 13.84
N GLU A 331 -11.17 -9.74 12.93
CA GLU A 331 -12.06 -10.51 12.06
C GLU A 331 -12.88 -11.53 12.85
N GLU A 332 -12.28 -12.19 13.83
CA GLU A 332 -12.98 -13.12 14.72
C GLU A 332 -14.04 -12.39 15.56
N GLU A 333 -13.69 -11.27 16.20
CA GLU A 333 -14.66 -10.44 16.94
C GLU A 333 -15.81 -9.97 16.05
N LYS A 334 -15.52 -9.63 14.79
CA LYS A 334 -16.55 -9.21 13.84
C LYS A 334 -17.48 -10.37 13.50
N LYS A 335 -16.93 -11.57 13.23
CA LYS A 335 -17.72 -12.78 12.98
C LYS A 335 -18.59 -13.12 14.18
N GLU A 336 -18.07 -13.04 15.41
CA GLU A 336 -18.84 -13.28 16.62
C GLU A 336 -19.98 -12.26 16.85
N ARG A 337 -19.81 -11.02 16.40
CA ARG A 337 -20.88 -10.01 16.47
C ARG A 337 -21.94 -10.27 15.41
N GLU A 338 -21.53 -10.58 14.18
CA GLU A 338 -22.43 -10.94 13.09
C GLU A 338 -23.25 -12.21 13.43
N GLU A 339 -22.63 -13.20 14.07
CA GLU A 339 -23.31 -14.42 14.55
C GLU A 339 -24.32 -14.15 15.67
N ARG A 340 -24.08 -13.13 16.51
CA ARG A 340 -25.02 -12.70 17.55
C ARG A 340 -26.23 -11.95 16.97
N GLU A 341 -26.04 -11.25 15.85
CA GLU A 341 -27.08 -10.45 15.20
C GLU A 341 -27.97 -11.27 14.26
N ASP A 342 -27.42 -12.27 13.56
CA ASP A 342 -28.19 -13.20 12.71
C ASP A 342 -27.73 -14.67 12.87
N PRO A 343 -28.44 -15.47 13.69
CA PRO A 343 -28.12 -16.88 13.92
C PRO A 343 -28.26 -17.77 12.67
N GLN A 344 -28.95 -17.33 11.60
CA GLN A 344 -29.14 -18.12 10.38
C GLN A 344 -27.93 -18.10 9.44
N LEU A 345 -26.97 -17.19 9.62
CA LEU A 345 -25.70 -17.19 8.86
C LEU A 345 -24.79 -18.40 9.15
N CYS A 346 -25.07 -19.13 10.24
CA CYS A 346 -24.27 -20.24 10.76
C CYS A 346 -24.09 -21.43 9.79
N SER A 347 -24.99 -21.65 8.83
CA SER A 347 -24.94 -22.84 7.97
C SER A 347 -24.21 -22.64 6.64
N ALA A 348 -24.04 -21.39 6.19
CA ALA A 348 -23.42 -21.09 4.88
C ALA A 348 -21.90 -20.91 4.98
N ASN A 349 -21.39 -20.36 6.09
CA ASN A 349 -19.97 -19.99 6.22
C ASN A 349 -19.11 -20.96 7.03
N LYS A 350 -19.67 -22.05 7.59
CA LYS A 350 -18.88 -23.13 8.20
C LYS A 350 -18.13 -24.01 7.17
N SER A 351 -18.28 -23.76 5.87
CA SER A 351 -17.40 -24.35 4.86
C SER A 351 -16.26 -23.40 4.53
N ASN A 352 -15.25 -23.38 5.39
CA ASN A 352 -13.85 -23.32 5.01
C ASN A 352 -13.00 -23.65 6.25
N SER A 353 -13.21 -24.84 6.83
CA SER A 353 -12.04 -25.53 7.36
C SER A 353 -11.08 -25.62 6.17
N LYS A 354 -9.95 -24.89 6.21
CA LYS A 354 -8.83 -24.97 5.26
C LYS A 354 -8.93 -26.29 4.52
N ALA A 355 -9.29 -26.26 3.23
CA ALA A 355 -9.70 -27.44 2.48
C ALA A 355 -8.82 -28.63 2.89
N LYS A 356 -9.36 -29.55 3.70
CA LYS A 356 -8.63 -30.65 4.34
C LYS A 356 -8.00 -31.61 3.32
N ASN A 357 -8.13 -31.31 2.04
CA ASN A 357 -7.74 -32.12 0.91
C ASN A 357 -6.32 -31.79 0.41
N VAL A 358 -5.65 -30.73 0.92
CA VAL A 358 -4.29 -30.35 0.48
C VAL A 358 -3.45 -29.87 1.65
N ALA A 359 -2.27 -30.48 1.82
CA ALA A 359 -1.30 -30.08 2.84
C ALA A 359 -0.79 -28.64 2.61
N PRO A 360 -0.46 -27.88 3.67
CA PRO A 360 -0.02 -26.50 3.54
C PRO A 360 1.32 -26.40 2.77
N SER A 361 1.50 -25.30 2.04
CA SER A 361 2.74 -25.01 1.31
C SER A 361 3.85 -24.43 2.20
N LEU A 362 3.46 -23.72 3.26
CA LEU A 362 4.33 -23.11 4.27
C LEU A 362 3.80 -23.43 5.68
N ASN A 363 4.68 -23.45 6.67
CA ASN A 363 4.27 -23.60 8.06
C ASN A 363 3.52 -22.34 8.51
N ASP A 364 2.44 -22.50 9.27
CA ASP A 364 1.72 -21.36 9.84
C ASP A 364 2.58 -20.63 10.87
N ASP A 365 3.27 -21.41 11.71
CA ASP A 365 4.30 -20.95 12.63
C ASP A 365 5.64 -20.88 11.89
N SER A 366 6.09 -19.66 11.62
CA SER A 366 7.37 -19.39 10.96
C SER A 366 8.58 -19.70 11.86
N CYS A 367 8.39 -19.81 13.18
CA CYS A 367 9.38 -20.22 14.15
C CYS A 367 9.40 -21.74 14.40
N PHE A 368 8.66 -22.54 13.64
CA PHE A 368 8.65 -24.01 13.80
C PHE A 368 10.06 -24.63 13.89
N TRP A 369 11.00 -24.15 13.06
CA TRP A 369 12.37 -24.68 13.05
C TRP A 369 13.20 -24.27 14.27
N GLU A 370 12.88 -23.15 14.93
CA GLU A 370 13.51 -22.79 16.20
C GLU A 370 13.18 -23.85 17.26
N HIS A 371 11.91 -24.24 17.34
CA HIS A 371 11.48 -25.32 18.23
C HIS A 371 12.18 -26.65 17.95
N VAL A 372 12.43 -26.98 16.67
CA VAL A 372 13.17 -28.19 16.27
C VAL A 372 14.64 -28.12 16.66
N GLU A 373 15.32 -26.99 16.47
CA GLU A 373 16.74 -26.85 16.83
C GLU A 373 16.93 -26.88 18.36
N GLU A 374 16.07 -26.23 19.14
CA GLU A 374 16.09 -26.34 20.60
C GLU A 374 15.83 -27.79 21.07
N ALA A 375 14.94 -28.50 20.38
CA ALA A 375 14.69 -29.92 20.63
C ALA A 375 15.91 -30.81 20.32
N LEU A 376 16.67 -30.48 19.27
CA LEU A 376 17.92 -31.16 18.91
C LEU A 376 19.02 -30.89 19.94
N ILE A 377 19.18 -29.64 20.35
CA ILE A 377 20.14 -29.23 21.41
C ILE A 377 19.82 -29.99 22.70
N TRP A 378 18.55 -30.04 23.08
CA TRP A 378 18.10 -30.81 24.23
C TRP A 378 18.45 -32.30 24.12
N CYS A 379 18.27 -32.91 22.94
CA CYS A 379 18.66 -34.31 22.73
C CYS A 379 20.17 -34.52 22.92
N ASP A 380 20.99 -33.59 22.44
CA ASP A 380 22.45 -33.68 22.56
C ASP A 380 22.94 -33.49 24.00
N GLU A 381 22.27 -32.62 24.76
CA GLU A 381 22.56 -32.38 26.19
C GLU A 381 22.12 -33.56 27.08
N GLU A 382 20.99 -34.20 26.77
CA GLU A 382 20.40 -35.26 27.58
C GLU A 382 20.76 -36.69 27.14
N ALA A 383 21.52 -36.87 26.05
CA ALA A 383 21.84 -38.18 25.47
C ALA A 383 22.46 -39.19 26.45
N SER A 384 23.14 -38.70 27.50
CA SER A 384 23.78 -39.54 28.53
C SER A 384 23.01 -39.59 29.85
N ASN A 385 21.83 -38.99 29.95
CA ASN A 385 21.06 -38.93 31.19
C ASN A 385 20.08 -40.11 31.31
N PRO A 386 20.31 -41.09 32.20
CA PRO A 386 19.43 -42.24 32.38
C PRO A 386 18.09 -41.91 33.07
N TYR A 387 17.94 -40.69 33.61
CA TYR A 387 16.71 -40.22 34.29
C TYR A 387 16.01 -39.10 33.51
N VAL A 388 16.31 -38.97 32.22
CA VAL A 388 15.72 -37.95 31.34
C VAL A 388 14.20 -38.06 31.32
N LYS A 389 13.53 -36.92 31.45
CA LYS A 389 12.08 -36.85 31.29
C LYS A 389 11.74 -36.56 29.82
N PRO A 390 10.81 -37.30 29.20
CA PRO A 390 10.38 -37.04 27.82
C PRO A 390 9.92 -35.59 27.59
N MET A 391 10.19 -35.05 26.40
CA MET A 391 9.93 -33.66 26.05
C MET A 391 8.48 -33.44 25.60
N THR A 392 7.54 -33.79 26.49
CA THR A 392 6.10 -33.84 26.21
C THR A 392 5.50 -32.53 25.69
N LYS A 393 6.04 -31.38 26.09
CA LYS A 393 5.59 -30.06 25.60
C LYS A 393 5.81 -29.91 24.09
N PHE A 394 6.98 -30.31 23.60
CA PHE A 394 7.30 -30.21 22.18
C PHE A 394 6.52 -31.23 21.36
N GLU A 395 6.34 -32.45 21.87
CA GLU A 395 5.48 -33.44 21.22
C GLU A 395 4.04 -32.93 21.05
N LEU A 396 3.45 -32.37 22.11
CA LEU A 396 2.10 -31.81 22.07
C LEU A 396 2.00 -30.65 21.07
N TYR A 397 3.02 -29.79 21.03
CA TYR A 397 3.12 -28.71 20.05
C TYR A 397 3.11 -29.25 18.61
N VAL A 398 3.99 -30.21 18.29
CA VAL A 398 4.06 -30.80 16.95
C VAL A 398 2.76 -31.53 16.59
N LEU A 399 2.19 -32.28 17.54
CA LEU A 399 0.92 -32.99 17.34
C LEU A 399 -0.23 -32.02 17.03
N ASN A 400 -0.30 -30.89 17.73
CA ASN A 400 -1.29 -29.84 17.47
C ASN A 400 -1.10 -29.21 16.07
N MET A 401 0.15 -28.98 15.66
CA MET A 401 0.46 -28.47 14.32
C MET A 401 0.02 -29.45 13.23
N LEU A 402 0.26 -30.75 13.41
CA LEU A 402 -0.17 -31.79 12.48
C LEU A 402 -1.69 -31.95 12.45
N TYR A 403 -2.35 -31.90 13.60
CA TYR A 403 -3.80 -32.00 13.70
C TYR A 403 -4.50 -30.88 12.93
N ASN A 404 -3.97 -29.66 13.01
CA ASN A 404 -4.54 -28.47 12.36
C ASN A 404 -4.06 -28.26 10.91
N PHE A 405 -3.29 -29.19 10.33
CA PHE A 405 -2.64 -29.01 9.03
C PHE A 405 -1.85 -27.69 8.92
N ALA A 406 -1.16 -27.34 10.01
CA ALA A 406 -0.44 -26.07 10.17
C ALA A 406 1.06 -26.17 9.84
N VAL A 407 1.54 -27.37 9.53
CA VAL A 407 2.95 -27.64 9.20
C VAL A 407 3.07 -28.38 7.87
N THR A 408 4.10 -28.09 7.10
CA THR A 408 4.35 -28.70 5.78
C THR A 408 4.72 -30.18 5.89
N PRO A 409 4.39 -31.01 4.88
CA PRO A 409 4.84 -32.40 4.83
C PRO A 409 6.36 -32.53 4.63
N ASP A 410 7.03 -31.44 4.26
CA ASP A 410 8.47 -31.40 4.01
C ASP A 410 9.30 -31.69 5.27
N ILE A 411 8.72 -31.53 6.48
CA ILE A 411 9.37 -31.92 7.73
C ILE A 411 9.65 -33.43 7.82
N PHE A 412 8.89 -34.26 7.10
CA PHE A 412 9.03 -35.72 7.09
C PHE A 412 10.01 -36.23 6.03
N LEU A 413 10.71 -35.34 5.32
CA LEU A 413 11.75 -35.74 4.38
C LEU A 413 12.89 -36.43 5.13
N LYS A 414 13.44 -37.49 4.52
CA LYS A 414 14.41 -38.38 5.17
C LYS A 414 15.62 -37.65 5.75
N GLN A 415 16.07 -36.58 5.10
CA GLN A 415 17.26 -35.82 5.52
C GLN A 415 16.92 -34.63 6.44
N SER A 416 15.65 -34.41 6.75
CA SER A 416 15.23 -33.24 7.50
C SER A 416 15.71 -33.25 8.95
N SER A 417 16.11 -32.10 9.50
CA SER A 417 16.40 -31.88 10.92
C SER A 417 15.28 -32.42 11.83
N PHE A 418 14.01 -32.32 11.43
CA PHE A 418 12.90 -32.86 12.23
C PHE A 418 12.95 -34.40 12.32
N MET A 419 13.26 -35.09 11.22
CA MET A 419 13.42 -36.54 11.23
C MET A 419 14.70 -36.96 11.98
N GLN A 420 15.75 -36.14 11.93
CA GLN A 420 16.95 -36.36 12.75
C GLN A 420 16.64 -36.24 14.25
N TRP A 421 15.88 -35.22 14.64
CA TRP A 421 15.37 -35.07 16.00
C TRP A 421 14.57 -36.30 16.43
N TRP A 422 13.60 -36.73 15.64
CA TRP A 422 12.78 -37.89 15.97
C TRP A 422 13.62 -39.15 16.21
N ASN A 423 14.64 -39.40 15.38
CA ASN A 423 15.51 -40.56 15.54
C ASN A 423 16.31 -40.50 16.84
N LYS A 424 16.94 -39.34 17.15
CA LYS A 424 17.66 -39.16 18.42
C LYS A 424 16.72 -39.28 19.62
N TYR A 425 15.58 -38.61 19.56
CA TYR A 425 14.60 -38.57 20.63
C TYR A 425 14.07 -39.98 20.96
N LYS A 426 13.78 -40.78 19.94
CA LYS A 426 13.34 -42.17 20.08
C LYS A 426 14.38 -43.05 20.79
N GLU A 427 15.67 -42.81 20.55
CA GLU A 427 16.75 -43.53 21.26
C GLU A 427 16.81 -43.13 22.74
N ILE A 428 16.60 -41.84 23.05
CA ILE A 428 16.63 -41.30 24.41
C ILE A 428 15.46 -41.81 25.26
N VAL A 429 14.22 -41.72 24.77
CA VAL A 429 13.04 -42.13 25.54
C VAL A 429 12.82 -43.64 25.60
N GLY A 430 13.48 -44.38 24.70
CA GLY A 430 13.40 -45.84 24.62
C GLY A 430 12.09 -46.38 24.05
N SER A 431 12.07 -47.68 23.76
CA SER A 431 10.93 -48.36 23.12
C SER A 431 9.71 -48.55 24.01
N SER A 432 9.85 -48.39 25.33
CA SER A 432 8.75 -48.49 26.29
C SER A 432 7.95 -47.20 26.41
N TYR A 433 8.49 -46.07 25.94
CA TYR A 433 7.78 -44.80 25.95
C TYR A 433 6.76 -44.73 24.81
N SER A 434 5.50 -44.45 25.16
CA SER A 434 4.42 -44.24 24.21
C SER A 434 3.69 -42.94 24.54
N SER A 435 3.42 -42.17 23.49
CA SER A 435 2.60 -40.98 23.47
C SER A 435 1.85 -40.98 22.14
N THR A 436 0.77 -40.21 22.04
CA THR A 436 0.02 -40.10 20.78
C THR A 436 0.92 -39.66 19.63
N PHE A 437 1.87 -38.78 19.89
CA PHE A 437 2.86 -38.37 18.89
C PHE A 437 3.82 -39.52 18.54
N SER A 438 4.36 -40.23 19.53
CA SER A 438 5.29 -41.33 19.25
C SER A 438 4.61 -42.48 18.49
N ASP A 439 3.32 -42.73 18.75
CA ASP A 439 2.52 -43.71 18.01
C ASP A 439 2.31 -43.30 16.54
N VAL A 440 2.03 -42.02 16.26
CA VAL A 440 1.98 -41.47 14.87
C VAL A 440 3.27 -41.77 14.14
N MET A 441 4.39 -41.48 14.77
CA MET A 441 5.71 -41.61 14.17
C MET A 441 6.15 -43.08 14.02
N ASN A 442 5.83 -43.93 14.99
CA ASN A 442 6.18 -45.36 14.96
C ASN A 442 5.32 -46.15 13.96
N ARG A 443 4.01 -45.86 13.88
CA ARG A 443 3.10 -46.51 12.92
C ARG A 443 3.25 -45.96 11.51
N GLY A 444 3.84 -44.78 11.36
CA GLY A 444 4.07 -44.14 10.07
C GLY A 444 2.80 -43.56 9.44
N THR A 445 1.80 -43.19 10.27
CA THR A 445 0.54 -42.61 9.78
C THR A 445 0.77 -41.26 9.08
N TYR A 446 1.84 -40.55 9.43
CA TYR A 446 2.27 -39.31 8.75
C TYR A 446 2.54 -39.46 7.25
N ARG A 447 2.73 -40.68 6.72
CA ARG A 447 2.96 -40.90 5.28
C ARG A 447 1.79 -40.45 4.40
N LYS A 448 0.55 -40.49 4.92
CA LYS A 448 -0.65 -40.02 4.23
C LYS A 448 -0.95 -38.53 4.48
N TYR A 449 -0.14 -37.85 5.30
CA TYR A 449 -0.35 -36.44 5.66
C TYR A 449 -0.28 -35.52 4.43
N ALA A 450 0.59 -35.82 3.47
CA ALA A 450 0.71 -35.08 2.22
C ALA A 450 -0.58 -35.15 1.36
N ASP A 451 -1.39 -36.21 1.54
CA ASP A 451 -2.65 -36.44 0.84
C ASP A 451 -3.85 -35.78 1.56
N GLY A 452 -3.60 -34.97 2.59
CA GLY A 452 -4.65 -34.34 3.40
C GLY A 452 -5.29 -35.27 4.45
N VAL A 453 -4.70 -36.45 4.69
CA VAL A 453 -5.20 -37.38 5.71
C VAL A 453 -4.66 -36.99 7.07
N SER A 454 -5.54 -36.92 8.08
CA SER A 454 -5.11 -36.63 9.46
C SER A 454 -4.12 -37.69 9.94
N VAL A 455 -3.04 -37.25 10.61
CA VAL A 455 -2.05 -38.17 11.20
C VAL A 455 -2.63 -39.06 12.30
N LEU A 456 -3.80 -38.70 12.84
CA LEU A 456 -4.53 -39.46 13.85
C LEU A 456 -5.44 -40.54 13.26
N THR A 457 -5.50 -40.65 11.93
CA THR A 457 -6.27 -41.71 11.27
C THR A 457 -5.56 -43.05 11.51
N ASP A 458 -6.30 -44.06 11.95
CA ASP A 458 -5.81 -45.43 12.21
C ASP A 458 -4.84 -45.59 13.42
N LEU A 459 -4.85 -44.62 14.36
CA LEU A 459 -4.09 -44.67 15.62
C LEU A 459 -4.70 -45.63 16.66
#